data_AF-A0A928BJB1-F1
#
_entry.id   AF-A0A928BJB1-F1
#
_cell.length_a   1.000
_cell.length_b   1.000
_cell.length_c   1.000
_cell.angle_alpha   90.00
_cell.angle_beta   90.00
_cell.angle_gamma   90.00
#
_symmetry.space_group_name_H-M   'P 1'
#
loop_
_entity.id
_entity.type
_entity.pdbx_description
1 polymer ?
#
loop_
_entity_poly.entity_id
_entity_poly.type
_entity_poly.pdbx_seq_one_letter_code
_entity_poly.pdbx_strand_id
1 'polypeptide(L)'
;MRSLGFNINNSTFEKNSWYFRNALVRANYQNLQKGIYKESIHLERFFRNLLMGEDNVLMNRYLHVKAKEILDGDTHTSTHISTHTSTHLSFIPDNDNIKRLVEAIGERKLSVKEMLEAVGLKNRPNFIEYSLSPAMSEGYVRMLYPDSPRHPRQKYLLTVKGLAAYKEIKG
;
A
#
# COMPACT_ATOMS: atom_id res chain seq x y z
N MET A 1 20.74 -16.46 1.31
CA MET A 1 19.67 -15.86 2.14
C MET A 1 19.64 -16.43 3.55
N ARG A 2 19.54 -17.75 3.77
CA ARG A 2 19.95 -18.37 5.06
C ARG A 2 21.41 -18.07 5.40
N SER A 3 22.26 -17.97 4.38
CA SER A 3 23.67 -17.55 4.46
C SER A 3 23.93 -16.10 4.89
N LEU A 4 22.89 -15.24 4.94
CA LEU A 4 22.99 -13.86 5.45
C LEU A 4 22.42 -13.72 6.88
N GLY A 5 22.10 -14.84 7.56
CA GLY A 5 21.60 -14.83 8.94
C GLY A 5 20.09 -14.58 9.10
N PHE A 6 19.35 -14.39 8.01
CA PHE A 6 17.90 -14.21 8.08
C PHE A 6 17.16 -15.56 8.07
N ASN A 7 16.31 -15.80 9.07
CA ASN A 7 15.42 -16.97 9.13
C ASN A 7 14.19 -16.74 8.21
N ILE A 8 14.44 -16.79 6.91
CA ILE A 8 13.42 -16.58 5.89
C ILE A 8 12.68 -17.89 5.69
N ASN A 9 11.36 -17.89 5.93
CA ASN A 9 10.52 -18.99 5.52
C ASN A 9 10.34 -18.94 3.98
N ASN A 10 10.46 -20.09 3.31
CA ASN A 10 10.29 -20.14 1.85
C ASN A 10 8.82 -19.93 1.41
N SER A 11 7.88 -20.04 2.35
CA SER A 11 6.44 -20.00 2.04
C SER A 11 5.98 -18.64 1.52
N THR A 12 6.61 -17.54 1.95
CA THR A 12 6.31 -16.19 1.42
C THR A 12 6.71 -16.09 -0.05
N PHE A 13 7.85 -16.68 -0.42
CA PHE A 13 8.32 -16.69 -1.81
C PHE A 13 7.47 -17.60 -2.69
N GLU A 14 7.17 -18.81 -2.22
CA GLU A 14 6.36 -19.79 -2.94
C GLU A 14 4.97 -19.25 -3.31
N LYS A 15 4.27 -18.67 -2.32
CA LYS A 15 2.91 -18.12 -2.50
C LYS A 15 2.85 -16.88 -3.39
N ASN A 16 3.94 -16.13 -3.47
CA ASN A 16 3.98 -14.83 -4.17
C ASN A 16 4.97 -14.81 -5.35
N SER A 17 5.42 -15.98 -5.81
CA SER A 17 6.41 -16.12 -6.89
C SER A 17 5.97 -15.43 -8.19
N TRP A 18 4.69 -15.54 -8.54
CA TRP A 18 4.12 -14.86 -9.70
C TRP A 18 4.16 -13.32 -9.56
N TYR A 19 3.83 -12.80 -8.37
CA TYR A 19 3.93 -11.38 -8.07
C TYR A 19 5.37 -10.89 -8.20
N PHE A 20 6.32 -11.61 -7.61
CA PHE A 20 7.74 -11.27 -7.66
C PHE A 20 8.27 -11.18 -9.10
N ARG A 21 7.94 -12.17 -9.94
CA ARG A 21 8.31 -12.19 -11.35
C ARG A 21 7.78 -10.95 -12.08
N ASN A 22 6.53 -10.56 -11.82
CA ASN A 22 5.95 -9.38 -12.44
C ASN A 22 6.55 -8.09 -11.86
N ALA A 23 6.88 -8.06 -10.57
CA ALA A 23 7.47 -6.90 -9.90
C ALA A 23 8.85 -6.58 -10.48
N LEU A 24 9.64 -7.61 -10.80
CA LEU A 24 10.90 -7.47 -11.52
C LEU A 24 10.71 -6.84 -12.91
N VAL A 25 9.70 -7.27 -13.67
CA VAL A 25 9.41 -6.66 -14.98
C VAL A 25 9.05 -5.19 -14.80
N ARG A 26 8.18 -4.86 -13.83
CA ARG A 26 7.77 -3.48 -13.57
C ARG A 26 8.93 -2.59 -13.11
N ALA A 27 9.82 -3.11 -12.25
CA ALA A 27 10.98 -2.38 -11.75
C ALA A 27 12.03 -2.09 -12.84
N ASN A 28 12.05 -2.89 -13.91
CA ASN A 28 13.01 -2.73 -15.02
C ASN A 28 12.40 -2.14 -16.29
N TYR A 29 11.08 -2.04 -16.40
CA TYR A 29 10.40 -1.54 -17.60
C TYR A 29 10.21 -0.03 -17.55
N GLN A 30 10.69 0.67 -18.58
CA GLN A 30 10.52 2.11 -18.78
C GLN A 30 10.08 2.39 -20.22
N ASN A 31 9.10 3.26 -20.41
CA ASN A 31 8.66 3.75 -21.71
C ASN A 31 8.19 5.20 -21.59
N LEU A 32 9.10 6.14 -21.91
CA LEU A 32 8.88 7.58 -21.75
C LEU A 32 7.82 8.14 -22.70
N GLN A 33 7.72 7.60 -23.92
CA GLN A 33 6.70 8.03 -24.89
C GLN A 33 5.28 7.73 -24.38
N LYS A 34 5.13 6.72 -23.54
CA LYS A 34 3.87 6.34 -22.89
C LYS A 34 3.76 6.85 -21.45
N GLY A 35 4.67 7.71 -20.99
CA GLY A 35 4.68 8.20 -19.60
C GLY A 35 4.96 7.14 -18.53
N ILE A 36 5.57 6.01 -18.91
CA ILE A 36 5.82 4.89 -18.01
C ILE A 36 7.25 4.98 -17.48
N TYR A 37 7.37 5.19 -16.18
CA TYR A 37 8.65 5.17 -15.46
C TYR A 37 8.85 3.84 -14.75
N LYS A 38 10.12 3.51 -14.48
CA LYS A 38 10.49 2.37 -13.64
C LYS A 38 10.02 2.61 -12.21
N GLU A 39 9.40 1.61 -11.59
CA GLU A 39 8.89 1.70 -10.22
C GLU A 39 9.34 0.47 -9.41
N SER A 40 10.19 0.68 -8.39
CA SER A 40 10.71 -0.39 -7.52
C SER A 40 9.78 -0.74 -6.37
N ILE A 41 8.76 0.07 -6.09
CA ILE A 41 7.92 -0.03 -4.90
C ILE A 41 7.29 -1.42 -4.68
N HIS A 42 6.89 -2.11 -5.75
CA HIS A 42 6.32 -3.46 -5.66
C HIS A 42 7.37 -4.50 -5.26
N LEU A 43 8.58 -4.36 -5.80
CA LEU A 43 9.70 -5.21 -5.48
C LEU A 43 10.18 -4.99 -4.04
N GLU A 44 10.21 -3.73 -3.61
CA GLU A 44 10.52 -3.34 -2.23
C GLU A 44 9.51 -3.94 -1.24
N ARG A 45 8.20 -3.85 -1.51
CA ARG A 45 7.16 -4.47 -0.66
C ARG A 45 7.34 -5.98 -0.54
N PHE A 46 7.68 -6.66 -1.64
CA PHE A 46 7.96 -8.09 -1.60
C PHE A 46 9.13 -8.40 -0.65
N PHE A 47 10.23 -7.65 -0.75
CA PHE A 47 11.39 -7.84 0.12
C PHE A 47 11.12 -7.45 1.57
N ARG A 48 10.33 -6.41 1.83
CA ARG A 48 9.90 -6.05 3.18
C ARG A 48 9.10 -7.16 3.84
N ASN A 49 8.17 -7.77 3.11
CA ASN A 49 7.44 -8.94 3.63
C ASN A 49 8.37 -10.12 3.90
N LEU A 50 9.35 -10.34 3.00
CA LEU A 50 10.25 -11.47 3.09
C LEU A 50 11.31 -11.33 4.20
N LEU A 51 11.90 -10.14 4.33
CA LEU A 51 13.06 -9.88 5.19
C LEU A 51 12.67 -9.27 6.53
N MET A 52 11.65 -8.42 6.55
CA MET A 52 11.20 -7.69 7.74
C MET A 52 9.93 -8.30 8.36
N GLY A 53 9.34 -9.31 7.71
CA GLY A 53 8.10 -9.93 8.17
C GLY A 53 6.88 -9.02 8.08
N GLU A 54 6.96 -7.95 7.26
CA GLU A 54 5.84 -7.04 7.02
C GLU A 54 4.69 -7.76 6.27
N ASP A 55 3.48 -7.20 6.36
CA ASP A 55 2.27 -7.70 5.71
C ASP A 55 1.79 -6.79 4.57
N ASN A 56 2.73 -6.25 3.78
CA ASN A 56 2.39 -5.43 2.61
C ASN A 56 1.55 -6.22 1.62
N VAL A 57 0.62 -5.53 0.95
CA VAL A 57 -0.23 -6.14 -0.07
C VAL A 57 0.55 -6.39 -1.37
N LEU A 58 0.60 -7.67 -1.79
CA LEU A 58 1.28 -8.14 -3.00
C LEU A 58 0.26 -8.54 -4.09
N MET A 59 -0.41 -7.57 -4.72
CA MET A 59 -1.35 -7.83 -5.82
C MET A 59 -0.78 -7.55 -7.21
N ASN A 60 -0.89 -8.52 -8.12
CA ASN A 60 -0.54 -8.35 -9.54
C ASN A 60 -1.28 -7.20 -10.22
N ARG A 61 -2.50 -6.88 -9.77
CA ARG A 61 -3.27 -5.76 -10.32
C ARG A 61 -2.52 -4.43 -10.21
N TYR A 62 -1.78 -4.22 -9.13
CA TYR A 62 -1.02 -2.97 -8.94
C TYR A 62 0.19 -2.87 -9.87
N LEU A 63 0.60 -3.97 -10.52
CA LEU A 63 1.74 -3.99 -11.43
C LEU A 63 1.36 -3.69 -12.88
N HIS A 64 0.07 -3.67 -13.20
CA HIS A 64 -0.39 -3.33 -14.54
C HIS A 64 -0.20 -1.84 -14.80
N VAL A 65 0.45 -1.52 -15.92
CA VAL A 65 0.63 -0.14 -16.42
C VAL A 65 -0.70 0.62 -16.47
N LYS A 66 -1.79 -0.04 -16.90
CA LYS A 66 -3.13 0.55 -17.01
C LYS A 66 -3.86 0.73 -15.67
N ALA A 67 -3.36 0.13 -14.58
CA ALA A 67 -3.93 0.42 -13.26
C ALA A 67 -3.76 1.92 -12.93
N LYS A 68 -2.69 2.54 -13.45
CA LYS A 68 -2.43 3.97 -13.36
C LYS A 68 -3.46 4.80 -14.14
N GLU A 69 -3.87 4.37 -15.34
CA GLU A 69 -4.93 5.05 -16.14
C GLU A 69 -6.33 5.01 -15.48
N ILE A 70 -6.60 4.08 -14.56
CA ILE A 70 -7.87 4.03 -13.80
C ILE A 70 -7.79 4.90 -12.51
N LEU A 71 -6.58 5.27 -12.08
CA LEU A 71 -6.32 6.09 -10.89
C LEU A 71 -6.01 7.55 -11.26
N ASP A 72 -5.42 7.78 -12.43
CA ASP A 72 -5.01 9.08 -12.94
C ASP A 72 -5.96 9.48 -14.07
N GLY A 73 -7.14 10.01 -13.70
CA GLY A 73 -7.91 10.85 -14.59
C GLY A 73 -7.22 12.21 -14.68
N ASP A 74 -6.54 12.47 -15.80
CA ASP A 74 -5.96 13.74 -16.25
C ASP A 74 -5.42 14.69 -15.17
N THR A 75 -4.11 14.67 -14.93
CA THR A 75 -3.20 15.84 -15.07
C THR A 75 -1.76 15.40 -14.76
N HIS A 76 -0.84 15.70 -15.66
CA HIS A 76 0.60 15.52 -15.50
C HIS A 76 1.12 16.22 -14.23
N THR A 77 1.69 15.49 -13.28
CA THR A 77 2.80 16.01 -12.45
C THR A 77 3.71 14.86 -12.06
N SER A 78 4.88 14.83 -12.70
CA SER A 78 6.00 14.00 -12.30
C SER A 78 6.68 14.68 -11.12
N THR A 79 6.53 14.14 -9.92
CA THR A 79 7.34 14.55 -8.76
C THR A 79 8.09 13.34 -8.25
N HIS A 80 9.30 13.17 -8.78
CA HIS A 80 10.38 12.47 -8.11
C HIS A 80 10.84 13.35 -6.94
N ILE A 81 10.63 12.90 -5.70
CA ILE A 81 11.45 13.36 -4.57
C ILE A 81 11.89 12.12 -3.79
N SER A 82 13.14 11.73 -4.02
CA SER A 82 13.93 11.04 -3.02
C SER A 82 14.25 12.05 -1.92
N THR A 83 13.85 11.77 -0.67
CA THR A 83 14.50 12.38 0.49
C THR A 83 14.89 11.28 1.44
N HIS A 84 16.20 11.14 1.60
CA HIS A 84 16.83 10.43 2.69
C HIS A 84 16.67 11.25 3.97
N THR A 85 16.04 10.71 5.01
CA THR A 85 16.35 11.14 6.38
C THR A 85 16.32 9.92 7.30
N SER A 86 17.49 9.63 7.85
CA SER A 86 17.71 8.65 8.90
C SER A 86 17.11 9.11 10.23
N THR A 87 16.73 8.15 11.08
CA THR A 87 16.66 8.28 12.55
C THR A 87 15.36 8.77 13.20
N HIS A 88 14.23 8.13 12.89
CA HIS A 88 13.31 7.55 13.89
C HIS A 88 12.39 6.60 13.11
N LEU A 89 12.15 5.38 13.59
CA LEU A 89 11.13 4.48 13.02
C LEU A 89 9.74 5.01 13.37
N SER A 90 9.41 6.25 13.03
CA SER A 90 8.06 6.77 13.21
C SER A 90 7.16 6.09 12.19
N PHE A 91 6.25 5.26 12.68
CA PHE A 91 5.24 4.64 11.81
C PHE A 91 4.13 5.62 11.47
N ILE A 92 4.12 6.81 12.10
CA ILE A 92 3.17 7.89 11.87
C ILE A 92 3.15 8.29 10.38
N PRO A 93 1.97 8.30 9.73
CA PRO A 93 1.83 8.82 8.38
C PRO A 93 2.08 10.33 8.36
N ASP A 94 2.89 10.79 7.40
CA ASP A 94 3.13 12.24 7.18
C ASP A 94 1.88 12.95 6.62
N ASN A 95 0.95 12.19 6.03
CA ASN A 95 -0.28 12.71 5.45
C ASN A 95 -1.44 12.68 6.46
N ASP A 96 -1.99 13.86 6.77
CA ASP A 96 -3.11 14.05 7.70
C ASP A 96 -4.36 13.23 7.34
N ASN A 97 -4.64 13.03 6.06
CA ASN A 97 -5.78 12.23 5.62
C ASN A 97 -5.58 10.75 5.96
N ILE A 98 -4.35 10.26 5.82
CA ILE A 98 -3.99 8.89 6.19
C ILE A 98 -4.02 8.76 7.71
N LYS A 99 -3.51 9.74 8.45
CA LYS A 99 -3.55 9.75 9.92
C LYS A 99 -4.99 9.66 10.46
N ARG A 100 -5.89 10.53 9.96
CA ARG A 100 -7.32 10.50 10.31
C ARG A 100 -7.97 9.17 9.97
N LEU A 101 -7.62 8.59 8.82
CA LEU A 101 -8.14 7.30 8.41
C LEU A 101 -7.64 6.16 9.32
N VAL A 102 -6.36 6.17 9.69
CA VAL A 102 -5.76 5.19 10.60
C VAL A 102 -6.43 5.24 11.97
N GLU A 103 -6.64 6.43 12.52
CA GLU A 103 -7.40 6.64 13.76
C GLU A 103 -8.84 6.14 13.66
N ALA A 104 -9.52 6.44 12.54
CA ALA A 104 -10.91 6.06 12.33
C ALA A 104 -11.09 4.54 12.21
N ILE A 105 -10.18 3.83 11.53
CA ILE A 105 -10.25 2.37 11.41
C ILE A 105 -9.92 1.71 12.76
N GLY A 106 -8.79 2.10 13.37
CA GLY A 106 -8.27 1.46 14.58
C GLY A 106 -8.15 -0.06 14.42
N GLU A 107 -8.64 -0.81 15.41
CA GLU A 107 -8.62 -2.29 15.38
C GLU A 107 -9.83 -2.92 14.67
N ARG A 108 -10.67 -2.11 14.01
CA ARG A 108 -11.92 -2.56 13.40
C ARG A 108 -11.74 -2.92 11.92
N LYS A 109 -12.77 -3.55 11.35
CA LYS A 109 -12.90 -3.82 9.91
C LYS A 109 -14.08 -3.03 9.36
N LEU A 110 -13.79 -2.01 8.56
CA LEU A 110 -14.78 -1.04 8.08
C LEU A 110 -14.92 -1.10 6.55
N SER A 111 -16.14 -0.99 6.06
CA SER A 111 -16.42 -0.68 4.66
C SER A 111 -16.08 0.78 4.36
N VAL A 112 -15.96 1.14 3.07
CA VAL A 112 -15.74 2.54 2.66
C VAL A 112 -16.82 3.48 3.20
N LYS A 113 -18.07 3.01 3.32
CA LYS A 113 -19.18 3.82 3.86
C LYS A 113 -18.97 4.10 5.35
N GLU A 114 -18.67 3.07 6.13
CA GLU A 114 -18.39 3.20 7.56
C GLU A 114 -17.15 4.07 7.82
N MET A 115 -16.11 3.96 6.97
CA MET A 115 -14.93 4.82 7.08
C MET A 115 -15.27 6.29 6.81
N LEU A 116 -16.03 6.59 5.75
CA LEU A 116 -16.50 7.94 5.43
C LEU A 116 -17.27 8.57 6.59
N GLU A 117 -18.23 7.81 7.16
CA GLU A 117 -19.01 8.24 8.32
C GLU A 117 -18.10 8.50 9.53
N ALA A 118 -17.13 7.62 9.79
CA ALA A 118 -16.20 7.77 10.90
C ALA A 118 -15.27 8.98 10.77
N VAL A 119 -14.86 9.35 9.55
CA VAL A 119 -14.03 10.56 9.31
C VAL A 119 -14.86 11.82 9.04
N GLY A 120 -16.20 11.74 9.05
CA GLY A 120 -17.08 12.87 8.81
C GLY A 120 -17.11 13.38 7.37
N LEU A 121 -16.73 12.54 6.39
CA LEU A 121 -16.69 12.90 4.97
C LEU A 121 -17.91 12.35 4.21
N LYS A 122 -18.33 13.07 3.17
CA LYS A 122 -19.47 12.71 2.32
C LYS A 122 -19.06 12.32 0.90
N ASN A 123 -17.97 12.88 0.40
CA ASN A 123 -17.50 12.66 -0.96
C ASN A 123 -16.66 11.37 -1.04
N ARG A 124 -17.30 10.31 -1.55
CA ARG A 124 -16.67 8.99 -1.68
C ARG A 124 -15.49 8.96 -2.66
N PRO A 125 -15.59 9.47 -3.91
CA PRO A 125 -14.44 9.55 -4.81
C PRO A 125 -13.21 10.21 -4.17
N ASN A 126 -13.37 11.41 -3.60
CA ASN A 126 -12.24 12.14 -3.00
C ASN A 126 -11.64 11.39 -1.81
N PHE A 127 -12.48 10.76 -0.97
CA PHE A 127 -11.98 9.94 0.13
C PHE A 127 -11.15 8.74 -0.36
N ILE A 128 -11.59 8.10 -1.45
CA ILE A 128 -10.83 6.99 -2.03
C ILE A 128 -9.49 7.50 -2.57
N GLU A 129 -9.47 8.62 -3.28
CA GLU A 129 -8.29 9.17 -3.93
C GLU A 129 -7.26 9.74 -2.95
N TYR A 130 -7.70 10.50 -1.95
CA TYR A 130 -6.81 11.27 -1.08
C TYR A 130 -6.61 10.66 0.32
N SER A 131 -7.35 9.62 0.68
CA SER A 131 -7.22 8.96 1.99
C SER A 131 -6.99 7.45 1.85
N LEU A 132 -7.91 6.73 1.21
CA LEU A 132 -7.87 5.27 1.20
C LEU A 132 -6.81 4.69 0.25
N SER A 133 -6.72 5.18 -0.98
CA SER A 133 -5.74 4.72 -1.98
C SER A 133 -4.30 5.00 -1.53
N PRO A 134 -3.96 6.21 -1.02
CA PRO A 134 -2.64 6.49 -0.45
C PRO A 134 -2.33 5.62 0.77
N ALA A 135 -3.29 5.43 1.68
CA ALA A 135 -3.10 4.56 2.85
C ALA A 135 -2.86 3.09 2.47
N MET A 136 -3.48 2.60 1.39
CA MET A 136 -3.19 1.26 0.85
C MET A 136 -1.85 1.22 0.11
N SER A 137 -1.46 2.28 -0.58
CA SER A 137 -0.18 2.33 -1.28
C SER A 137 1.02 2.49 -0.34
N GLU A 138 0.83 3.15 0.79
CA GLU A 138 1.85 3.29 1.83
C GLU A 138 1.83 2.11 2.81
N GLY A 139 0.92 1.16 2.61
CA GLY A 139 0.88 -0.09 3.36
C GLY A 139 0.29 0.04 4.76
N TYR A 140 -0.48 1.08 5.05
CA TYR A 140 -1.20 1.24 6.32
C TYR A 140 -2.51 0.47 6.36
N VAL A 141 -3.17 0.34 5.21
CA VAL A 141 -4.50 -0.27 5.07
C VAL A 141 -4.46 -1.40 4.05
N ARG A 142 -5.24 -2.45 4.29
CA ARG A 142 -5.44 -3.55 3.33
C ARG A 142 -6.92 -3.89 3.16
N MET A 143 -7.23 -4.54 2.04
CA MET A 143 -8.56 -5.12 1.78
C MET A 143 -8.72 -6.45 2.51
N LEU A 144 -9.93 -6.73 2.98
CA LEU A 144 -10.30 -8.01 3.57
C LEU A 144 -10.30 -9.13 2.50
N TYR A 145 -10.82 -8.83 1.31
CA TYR A 145 -10.83 -9.73 0.15
C TYR A 145 -9.96 -9.15 -0.96
N PRO A 146 -8.64 -9.37 -0.90
CA PRO A 146 -7.70 -8.80 -1.86
C PRO A 146 -7.92 -9.27 -3.30
N ASP A 147 -8.19 -10.56 -3.51
CA ASP A 147 -8.34 -11.14 -4.85
C ASP A 147 -9.67 -10.77 -5.54
N SER A 148 -10.62 -10.27 -4.75
CA SER A 148 -11.92 -9.80 -5.22
C SER A 148 -12.18 -8.37 -4.76
N PRO A 149 -11.56 -7.34 -5.37
CA PRO A 149 -11.69 -5.94 -4.91
C PRO A 149 -13.13 -5.41 -4.94
N ARG A 150 -13.99 -5.99 -5.78
CA ARG A 150 -15.43 -5.68 -5.88
C ARG A 150 -16.32 -6.64 -5.08
N HIS A 151 -15.75 -7.39 -4.13
CA HIS A 151 -16.53 -8.32 -3.31
C HIS A 151 -17.63 -7.57 -2.55
N PRO A 152 -18.88 -8.07 -2.52
CA PRO A 152 -20.01 -7.37 -1.90
C PRO A 152 -19.82 -7.13 -0.40
N ARG A 153 -19.01 -7.97 0.26
CA ARG A 153 -18.66 -7.83 1.69
C ARG A 153 -17.28 -7.22 1.92
N GLN A 154 -16.76 -6.45 0.97
CA GLN A 154 -15.43 -5.85 1.09
C GLN A 154 -15.34 -4.95 2.33
N LYS A 155 -14.28 -5.15 3.10
CA LYS A 155 -13.91 -4.34 4.26
C LYS A 155 -12.43 -4.00 4.19
N TYR A 156 -12.03 -3.01 4.97
CA TYR A 156 -10.68 -2.50 5.06
C TYR A 156 -10.27 -2.53 6.53
N LEU A 157 -8.99 -2.82 6.74
CA LEU A 157 -8.40 -2.99 8.06
C LEU A 157 -6.95 -2.53 8.02
N LEU A 158 -6.42 -2.18 9.19
CA LEU A 158 -5.02 -1.84 9.33
C LEU A 158 -4.12 -3.07 9.11
N THR A 159 -2.96 -2.83 8.51
CA THR A 159 -1.83 -3.76 8.47
C THR A 159 -1.07 -3.72 9.80
N VAL A 160 0.01 -4.49 9.95
CA VAL A 160 0.91 -4.37 11.11
C VAL A 160 1.48 -2.95 11.20
N LYS A 161 1.89 -2.37 10.06
CA LYS A 161 2.34 -0.97 9.98
C LYS A 161 1.26 0.02 10.41
N GLY A 162 0.02 -0.18 9.94
CA GLY A 162 -1.15 0.61 10.34
C GLY A 162 -1.44 0.54 11.83
N LEU A 163 -1.40 -0.65 12.42
CA LEU A 163 -1.63 -0.85 13.85
C LEU A 163 -0.53 -0.24 14.71
N ALA A 164 0.73 -0.31 14.28
CA ALA A 164 1.84 0.36 14.96
C ALA A 164 1.63 1.88 14.97
N ALA A 165 1.30 2.46 13.80
CA ALA A 165 0.98 3.88 13.68
C ALA A 165 -0.21 4.29 14.56
N TYR A 166 -1.30 3.50 14.56
CA TYR A 166 -2.47 3.77 15.40
C TYR A 166 -2.14 3.83 16.89
N LYS A 167 -1.31 2.89 17.38
CA LYS A 167 -0.87 2.87 18.78
C LYS A 167 0.00 4.08 19.13
N GLU A 168 0.88 4.49 18.22
CA GLU A 168 1.75 5.66 18.39
C GLU A 168 0.96 6.98 18.37
N ILE A 169 -0.16 7.04 17.65
CA ILE A 169 -1.05 8.20 17.61
C ILE A 169 -1.95 8.30 18.86
N LYS A 170 -2.33 7.15 19.45
CA LYS A 170 -3.24 7.08 20.60
C LYS A 170 -2.55 7.06 21.96
N GLY A 171 -1.27 6.68 22.01
CA GLY A 171 -0.43 6.72 23.20
C GLY A 171 0.08 8.13 23.48
#